data_AF-A0A2W4TPC4-F1
#
_entry.id   AF-A0A2W4TPC4-F1
#
_cell.length_a   1.000
_cell.length_b   1.000
_cell.length_c   1.000
_cell.angle_alpha   90.00
_cell.angle_beta   90.00
_cell.angle_gamma   90.00
#
_symmetry.space_group_name_H-M   'P 1'
#
loop_
_entity.id
_entity.type
_entity.pdbx_description
1 polymer ?
#
loop_
_entity_poly.entity_id
_entity_poly.type
_entity_poly.pdbx_seq_one_letter_code
_entity_poly.pdbx_strand_id
1 'polypeptide(L)'
;MTNLFSNQLNTLWLCLLQTQANKLKELSKVEQIIAFLDQVHWIAWGIAVFTVIALAVSAVAILSGNLDKIFSFVLKYFSKSEIELRDQQLSALRQDLLAQMQTNTAKRLSDSLHNLVKVDLQKEEQLYQVGRQKDTLVKIPPSPLQTLQNFVQRKVSLNQAGKEKKLVPSAESTYSLFYRHDVGKRLLIIGEPGAGKTTELLAVTQQLVEEAIKDESKPIPLIFELSSWQPGTSLTNWLEMQFNQSYGVSKKIVRQLVERLLEQSQLLLLLDGLDELGYTKQTECVEFLEHFLDKYRTLPIIVCCRREEYEQGGKQLRQLNSAIHIRAVAK
;
A
#
# COMPACT_ATOMS: atom_id res chain seq x y z
N MET A 1 24.78 -64.75 15.32
CA MET A 1 25.23 -64.79 13.91
C MET A 1 24.57 -63.71 13.04
N THR A 2 24.20 -62.55 13.59
CA THR A 2 23.50 -61.47 12.85
C THR A 2 24.26 -60.14 12.78
N ASN A 3 25.35 -59.98 13.55
CA ASN A 3 26.13 -58.73 13.57
C ASN A 3 27.36 -58.71 12.64
N LEU A 4 27.77 -59.85 12.02
CA LEU A 4 28.88 -59.85 11.06
C LEU A 4 28.45 -59.53 9.62
N PHE A 5 27.22 -59.89 9.22
CA PHE A 5 26.72 -59.64 7.86
C PHE A 5 26.36 -58.17 7.60
N SER A 6 25.88 -57.46 8.62
CA SER A 6 25.54 -56.03 8.55
C SER A 6 26.78 -55.14 8.29
N ASN A 7 27.91 -55.45 8.94
CA ASN A 7 29.13 -54.65 8.80
C ASN A 7 29.86 -54.87 7.46
N GLN A 8 29.77 -56.06 6.85
CA GLN A 8 30.31 -56.31 5.50
C GLN A 8 29.49 -55.64 4.40
N LEU A 9 28.16 -55.59 4.53
CA LEU A 9 27.31 -54.88 3.57
C LEU A 9 27.49 -53.36 3.65
N ASN A 10 27.61 -52.79 4.84
CA ASN A 10 27.88 -51.35 5.01
C ASN A 10 29.25 -50.92 4.46
N THR A 11 30.29 -51.75 4.63
CA THR A 11 31.62 -51.44 4.10
C THR A 11 31.68 -51.58 2.58
N LEU A 12 30.99 -52.57 1.99
CA LEU A 12 30.85 -52.68 0.54
C LEU A 12 30.05 -51.51 -0.05
N TRP A 13 28.99 -51.06 0.62
CA TRP A 13 28.18 -49.93 0.17
C TRP A 13 28.91 -48.59 0.27
N LEU A 14 29.68 -48.38 1.36
CA LEU A 14 30.60 -47.24 1.50
C LEU A 14 31.71 -47.28 0.45
N CYS A 15 32.26 -48.46 0.14
CA CYS A 15 33.29 -48.61 -0.88
C CYS A 15 32.73 -48.37 -2.29
N LEU A 16 31.48 -48.78 -2.57
CA LEU A 16 30.78 -48.52 -3.83
C LEU A 16 30.46 -47.03 -4.00
N LEU A 17 30.04 -46.36 -2.93
CA LEU A 17 29.82 -44.91 -2.89
C LEU A 17 31.13 -44.14 -3.07
N GLN A 18 32.22 -44.60 -2.46
CA GLN A 18 33.53 -43.96 -2.57
C GLN A 18 34.17 -44.16 -3.95
N THR A 19 33.95 -45.33 -4.59
CA THR A 19 34.38 -45.57 -5.97
C THR A 19 33.54 -44.80 -6.99
N GLN A 20 32.23 -44.66 -6.79
CA GLN A 20 31.36 -43.78 -7.59
C GLN A 20 31.76 -42.30 -7.43
N ALA A 21 32.03 -41.85 -6.20
CA ALA A 21 32.47 -40.49 -5.90
C ALA A 21 33.85 -40.17 -6.49
N ASN A 22 34.79 -41.13 -6.47
CA ASN A 22 36.10 -40.96 -7.12
C ASN A 22 36.00 -40.95 -8.65
N LYS A 23 35.08 -41.74 -9.24
CA LYS A 23 34.82 -41.74 -10.68
C LYS A 23 34.24 -40.41 -11.18
N LEU A 24 33.48 -39.71 -10.35
CA LEU A 24 32.96 -38.36 -10.62
C LEU A 24 34.01 -37.25 -10.43
N LYS A 25 35.05 -37.52 -9.63
CA LYS A 25 36.13 -36.56 -9.32
C LYS A 25 37.25 -36.56 -10.36
N GLU A 26 37.33 -37.58 -11.20
CA GLU A 26 38.26 -37.67 -12.34
C GLU A 26 37.69 -37.17 -13.67
N LEU A 27 36.39 -36.88 -13.73
CA LEU A 27 35.78 -36.32 -14.93
C LEU A 27 36.08 -34.82 -15.02
N SER A 28 36.49 -34.38 -16.21
CA SER A 28 36.72 -32.98 -16.54
C SER A 28 35.49 -32.13 -16.18
N LYS A 29 35.67 -30.85 -15.84
CA LYS A 29 34.55 -29.90 -15.66
C LYS A 29 33.56 -29.95 -16.83
N VAL A 30 34.06 -30.26 -18.04
CA VAL A 30 33.26 -30.43 -19.26
C VAL A 30 32.34 -31.66 -19.17
N GLU A 31 32.82 -32.78 -18.67
CA GLU A 31 32.03 -34.02 -18.54
C GLU A 31 30.99 -33.94 -17.43
N GLN A 32 31.28 -33.20 -16.34
CA GLN A 32 30.28 -32.89 -15.30
C GLN A 32 29.16 -31.99 -15.84
N ILE A 33 29.50 -31.03 -16.71
CA ILE A 33 28.51 -30.18 -17.40
C ILE A 33 27.69 -31.02 -18.38
N ILE A 34 28.30 -31.94 -19.13
CA ILE A 34 27.60 -32.83 -20.06
C ILE A 34 26.63 -33.77 -19.31
N ALA A 35 27.05 -34.37 -18.21
CA ALA A 35 26.19 -35.24 -17.40
C ALA A 35 25.02 -34.49 -16.75
N PHE A 36 25.22 -33.22 -16.34
CA PHE A 36 24.16 -32.36 -15.84
C PHE A 36 23.16 -31.97 -16.94
N LEU A 37 23.65 -31.66 -18.15
CA LEU A 37 22.80 -31.33 -19.31
C LEU A 37 21.96 -32.52 -19.79
N ASP A 38 22.49 -33.75 -19.68
CA ASP A 38 21.79 -34.99 -20.06
C ASP A 38 20.64 -35.32 -19.08
N GLN A 39 20.79 -34.94 -17.80
CA GLN A 39 19.77 -35.10 -16.76
C GLN A 39 18.56 -34.15 -16.93
N VAL A 40 18.73 -33.05 -17.67
CA VAL A 40 17.69 -32.03 -17.88
C VAL A 40 17.43 -31.85 -19.37
N HIS A 41 17.02 -32.95 -20.01
CA HIS A 41 16.84 -33.03 -21.46
C HIS A 41 16.01 -31.88 -22.06
N TRP A 42 14.98 -31.40 -21.36
CA TRP A 42 14.14 -30.29 -21.83
C TRP A 42 14.87 -28.93 -21.88
N ILE A 43 15.82 -28.68 -20.96
CA ILE A 43 16.68 -27.48 -21.00
C ILE A 43 17.71 -27.62 -22.12
N ALA A 44 18.27 -28.82 -22.33
CA ALA A 44 19.22 -29.07 -23.42
C ALA A 44 18.57 -28.85 -24.80
N TRP A 45 17.34 -29.33 -25.02
CA TRP A 45 16.56 -29.02 -26.23
C TRP A 45 16.18 -27.54 -26.31
N GLY A 46 15.84 -26.90 -25.18
CA GLY A 46 15.56 -25.47 -25.15
C GLY A 46 16.74 -24.62 -25.59
N ILE A 47 17.95 -24.94 -25.12
CA ILE A 47 19.20 -24.28 -25.50
C ILE A 47 19.55 -24.59 -26.97
N ALA A 48 19.38 -25.84 -27.42
CA ALA A 48 19.64 -26.22 -28.81
C ALA A 48 18.70 -25.49 -29.79
N VAL A 49 17.40 -25.43 -29.47
CA VAL A 49 16.42 -24.67 -30.25
C VAL A 49 16.75 -23.18 -30.24
N PHE A 50 17.10 -22.62 -29.08
CA PHE A 50 17.50 -21.21 -28.96
C PHE A 50 18.76 -20.90 -29.79
N THR A 51 19.77 -21.75 -29.75
CA THR A 51 21.03 -21.56 -30.50
C THR A 51 20.82 -21.69 -32.01
N VAL A 52 20.00 -22.64 -32.46
CA VAL A 52 19.64 -22.78 -33.87
C VAL A 52 18.84 -21.56 -34.35
N ILE A 53 17.88 -21.08 -33.56
CA ILE A 53 17.12 -19.86 -33.86
C ILE A 53 18.06 -18.65 -33.89
N ALA A 54 18.95 -18.50 -32.91
CA ALA A 54 19.90 -17.39 -32.85
C ALA A 54 20.88 -17.40 -34.05
N LEU A 55 21.35 -18.57 -34.47
CA LEU A 55 22.18 -18.74 -35.67
C LEU A 55 21.42 -18.40 -36.94
N ALA A 56 20.17 -18.85 -37.08
CA ALA A 56 19.32 -18.52 -38.21
C ALA A 56 19.02 -17.01 -38.28
N VAL A 57 18.71 -16.40 -37.13
CA VAL A 57 18.49 -14.96 -37.00
C VAL A 57 19.75 -14.18 -37.36
N SER A 58 20.93 -14.61 -36.88
CA SER A 58 22.21 -14.00 -37.19
C SER A 58 22.56 -14.10 -38.68
N ALA A 59 22.33 -15.26 -39.30
CA ALA A 59 22.56 -15.46 -40.73
C ALA A 59 21.64 -14.58 -41.59
N VAL A 60 20.35 -14.51 -41.25
CA VAL A 60 19.37 -13.63 -41.92
C VAL A 60 19.73 -12.16 -41.71
N ALA A 61 20.24 -11.78 -40.54
CA ALA A 61 20.63 -10.42 -40.24
C ALA A 61 21.89 -9.97 -40.99
N ILE A 62 22.87 -10.86 -41.16
CA ILE A 62 24.06 -10.64 -42.00
C ILE A 62 23.65 -10.53 -43.48
N LEU A 63 22.73 -11.37 -43.95
CA LEU A 63 22.31 -11.39 -45.36
C LEU A 63 21.41 -10.19 -45.75
N SER A 64 20.60 -9.69 -44.80
CA SER A 64 19.62 -8.62 -45.07
C SER A 64 20.15 -7.21 -44.81
N GLY A 65 21.33 -7.05 -44.21
CA GLY A 65 21.90 -5.74 -43.88
C GLY A 65 21.05 -4.91 -42.90
N ASN A 66 20.13 -5.56 -42.18
CA ASN A 66 19.04 -4.92 -41.43
C ASN A 66 18.96 -5.45 -39.99
N LEU A 67 20.15 -5.66 -39.40
CA LEU A 67 20.38 -6.15 -38.03
C LEU A 67 19.57 -5.38 -36.99
N ASP A 68 19.49 -4.05 -37.12
CA ASP A 68 18.78 -3.19 -36.18
C ASP A 68 17.28 -3.51 -36.11
N LYS A 69 16.61 -3.77 -37.24
CA LYS A 69 15.18 -4.11 -37.23
C LYS A 69 14.94 -5.48 -36.59
N ILE A 70 15.81 -6.44 -36.83
CA ILE A 70 15.69 -7.79 -36.26
C ILE A 70 15.92 -7.75 -34.75
N PHE A 71 16.96 -7.06 -34.30
CA PHE A 71 17.23 -6.88 -32.87
C PHE A 71 16.10 -6.14 -32.17
N SER A 72 15.55 -5.08 -32.79
CA SER A 72 14.38 -4.37 -32.26
C SER A 72 13.13 -5.25 -32.16
N PHE A 73 12.91 -6.17 -33.11
CA PHE A 73 11.78 -7.10 -33.10
C PHE A 73 11.92 -8.14 -31.99
N VAL A 74 13.12 -8.72 -31.84
CA VAL A 74 13.42 -9.71 -30.80
C VAL A 74 13.30 -9.08 -29.41
N LEU A 75 13.91 -7.91 -29.19
CA LEU A 75 13.77 -7.18 -27.94
C LEU A 75 12.31 -6.81 -27.64
N LYS A 76 11.55 -6.39 -28.66
CA LYS A 76 10.12 -6.10 -28.51
C LYS A 76 9.32 -7.33 -28.09
N TYR A 77 9.64 -8.51 -28.63
CA TYR A 77 8.95 -9.75 -28.28
C TYR A 77 9.29 -10.22 -26.87
N PHE A 78 10.58 -10.24 -26.51
CA PHE A 78 11.01 -10.60 -25.15
C PHE A 78 10.45 -9.62 -24.11
N SER A 79 10.56 -8.31 -24.34
CA SER A 79 9.99 -7.31 -23.44
C SER A 79 8.47 -7.44 -23.31
N LYS A 80 7.75 -7.74 -24.40
CA LYS A 80 6.30 -8.01 -24.34
C LYS A 80 6.00 -9.19 -23.41
N SER A 81 6.72 -10.30 -23.52
CA SER A 81 6.52 -11.46 -22.65
C SER A 81 6.80 -11.16 -21.17
N GLU A 82 7.81 -10.33 -20.89
CA GLU A 82 8.15 -9.91 -19.53
C GLU A 82 7.12 -8.91 -18.96
N ILE A 83 6.53 -8.05 -19.80
CA ILE A 83 5.43 -7.16 -19.41
C ILE A 83 4.19 -7.99 -19.10
N GLU A 84 3.80 -8.93 -19.96
CA GLU A 84 2.64 -9.80 -19.75
C GLU A 84 2.77 -10.61 -18.45
N LEU A 85 3.95 -11.19 -18.17
CA LEU A 85 4.20 -11.91 -16.93
C LEU A 85 4.06 -11.00 -15.70
N ARG A 86 4.60 -9.77 -15.77
CA ARG A 86 4.50 -8.79 -14.68
C ARG A 86 3.06 -8.31 -14.46
N ASP A 87 2.30 -8.12 -15.53
CA ASP A 87 0.89 -7.71 -15.45
C ASP A 87 0.04 -8.84 -14.84
N GLN A 88 0.31 -10.09 -15.20
CA GLN A 88 -0.33 -11.25 -14.57
C GLN A 88 0.03 -11.35 -13.09
N GLN A 89 1.30 -11.16 -12.72
CA GLN A 89 1.74 -11.12 -11.33
C GLN A 89 1.08 -9.98 -10.54
N LEU A 90 0.95 -8.80 -11.14
CA LEU A 90 0.32 -7.64 -10.54
C LEU A 90 -1.18 -7.87 -10.32
N SER A 91 -1.87 -8.45 -11.31
CA SER A 91 -3.27 -8.83 -11.19
C SER A 91 -3.48 -9.88 -10.10
N ALA A 92 -2.63 -10.90 -10.04
CA ALA A 92 -2.72 -11.93 -9.00
C ALA A 92 -2.48 -11.34 -7.60
N LEU A 93 -1.44 -10.50 -7.46
CA LEU A 93 -1.14 -9.80 -6.21
C LEU A 93 -2.30 -8.91 -5.77
N ARG A 94 -2.90 -8.17 -6.72
CA ARG A 94 -4.07 -7.33 -6.45
C ARG A 94 -5.22 -8.13 -5.86
N GLN A 95 -5.58 -9.23 -6.49
CA GLN A 95 -6.71 -10.06 -6.05
C GLN A 95 -6.44 -10.67 -4.67
N ASP A 96 -5.22 -11.16 -4.42
CA ASP A 96 -4.82 -11.69 -3.11
C ASP A 96 -4.91 -10.61 -2.02
N LEU A 97 -4.33 -9.43 -2.26
CA LEU A 97 -4.38 -8.32 -1.31
C LEU A 97 -5.81 -7.85 -1.02
N LEU A 98 -6.67 -7.73 -2.04
CA LEU A 98 -8.07 -7.34 -1.84
C LEU A 98 -8.84 -8.39 -1.04
N ALA A 99 -8.62 -9.68 -1.29
CA ALA A 99 -9.25 -10.76 -0.53
C ALA A 99 -8.79 -10.75 0.94
N GLN A 100 -7.48 -10.56 1.18
CA GLN A 100 -6.94 -10.40 2.53
C GLN A 100 -7.54 -9.17 3.24
N MET A 101 -7.61 -8.02 2.55
CA MET A 101 -8.15 -6.80 3.13
C MET A 101 -9.64 -6.89 3.42
N GLN A 102 -10.42 -7.51 2.54
CA GLN A 102 -11.84 -7.76 2.78
C GLN A 102 -12.05 -8.61 4.03
N THR A 103 -11.29 -9.70 4.17
CA THR A 103 -11.36 -10.62 5.30
C THR A 103 -10.92 -9.95 6.61
N ASN A 104 -9.75 -9.31 6.61
CA ASN A 104 -9.15 -8.71 7.79
C ASN A 104 -9.97 -7.51 8.28
N THR A 105 -10.45 -6.66 7.38
CA THR A 105 -11.27 -5.49 7.73
C THR A 105 -12.62 -5.93 8.29
N ALA A 106 -13.31 -6.87 7.65
CA ALA A 106 -14.59 -7.38 8.13
C ALA A 106 -14.45 -7.99 9.54
N LYS A 107 -13.42 -8.82 9.75
CA LYS A 107 -13.14 -9.42 11.06
C LYS A 107 -12.84 -8.36 12.12
N ARG A 108 -11.87 -7.48 11.89
CA ARG A 108 -11.45 -6.45 12.86
C ARG A 108 -12.57 -5.45 13.16
N LEU A 109 -13.37 -5.09 12.14
CA LEU A 109 -14.51 -4.21 12.32
C LEU A 109 -15.61 -4.89 13.13
N SER A 110 -15.92 -6.16 12.86
CA SER A 110 -16.87 -6.95 13.66
C SER A 110 -16.42 -7.05 15.11
N ASP A 111 -15.15 -7.40 15.36
CA ASP A 111 -14.57 -7.48 16.71
C ASP A 111 -14.65 -6.13 17.43
N SER A 112 -14.41 -5.03 16.72
CA SER A 112 -14.54 -3.67 17.25
C SER A 112 -16.00 -3.31 17.56
N LEU A 113 -16.95 -3.65 16.69
CA LEU A 113 -18.37 -3.37 16.85
C LEU A 113 -18.99 -4.15 18.01
N HIS A 114 -18.57 -5.41 18.21
CA HIS A 114 -18.99 -6.19 19.37
C HIS A 114 -18.58 -5.53 20.71
N ASN A 115 -17.49 -4.75 20.72
CA ASN A 115 -17.09 -3.94 21.87
C ASN A 115 -17.75 -2.54 21.92
N LEU A 116 -18.35 -2.07 20.82
CA LEU A 116 -18.82 -0.68 20.63
C LEU A 116 -20.33 -0.48 20.71
N VAL A 117 -21.11 -1.44 21.21
CA VAL A 117 -22.60 -1.43 21.24
C VAL A 117 -23.26 -0.16 21.87
N LYS A 118 -22.51 0.88 22.31
CA LYS A 118 -23.06 2.14 22.83
C LYS A 118 -22.40 3.47 22.43
N VAL A 119 -21.41 3.54 21.52
CA VAL A 119 -20.73 4.81 21.23
C VAL A 119 -21.01 5.26 19.80
N ASP A 120 -21.90 6.25 19.63
CA ASP A 120 -22.02 6.97 18.35
C ASP A 120 -20.73 7.77 18.11
N LEU A 121 -20.25 7.81 16.86
CA LEU A 121 -19.08 8.60 16.48
C LEU A 121 -19.54 9.92 15.84
N GLN A 122 -19.17 11.04 16.46
CA GLN A 122 -19.31 12.36 15.85
C GLN A 122 -18.05 12.71 15.08
N LYS A 123 -18.21 13.36 13.92
CA LYS A 123 -17.12 13.74 13.02
C LYS A 123 -17.22 15.24 12.72
N GLU A 124 -16.09 15.92 12.71
CA GLU A 124 -15.98 17.35 12.41
C GLU A 124 -14.78 17.61 11.50
N GLU A 125 -14.95 18.36 10.41
CA GLU A 125 -13.85 18.70 9.51
C GLU A 125 -12.95 19.80 10.09
N GLN A 126 -11.62 19.58 10.09
CA GLN A 126 -10.61 20.44 10.72
C GLN A 126 -9.48 20.85 9.75
N LEU A 127 -9.81 21.65 8.72
CA LEU A 127 -8.85 22.07 7.67
C LEU A 127 -7.55 22.71 8.19
N TYR A 128 -7.58 23.42 9.32
CA TYR A 128 -6.41 24.10 9.91
C TYR A 128 -5.32 23.14 10.43
N GLN A 129 -5.62 21.85 10.55
CA GLN A 129 -4.68 20.81 10.98
C GLN A 129 -3.76 20.36 9.83
N VAL A 130 -4.10 20.74 8.60
CA VAL A 130 -3.37 20.39 7.39
C VAL A 130 -3.10 21.66 6.58
N GLY A 131 -2.50 21.57 5.39
CA GLY A 131 -2.01 22.72 4.62
C GLY A 131 -3.06 23.71 4.11
N ARG A 132 -4.32 23.64 4.58
CA ARG A 132 -5.44 24.43 4.10
C ARG A 132 -5.99 25.37 5.18
N GLN A 133 -5.59 26.63 5.12
CA GLN A 133 -6.25 27.67 5.91
C GLN A 133 -7.62 28.00 5.29
N LYS A 134 -8.64 28.23 6.14
CA LYS A 134 -9.92 28.79 5.66
C LYS A 134 -9.61 30.09 4.91
N ASP A 135 -10.04 30.18 3.66
CA ASP A 135 -10.07 31.44 2.93
C ASP A 135 -10.63 32.51 3.88
N THR A 136 -9.80 33.50 4.16
CA THR A 136 -10.14 34.58 5.08
C THR A 136 -11.31 35.31 4.45
N LEU A 137 -12.51 35.15 5.01
CA LEU A 137 -13.70 35.90 4.63
C LEU A 137 -13.32 37.39 4.63
N VAL A 138 -13.14 37.95 3.43
CA VAL A 138 -13.10 39.39 3.20
C VAL A 138 -14.35 39.95 3.87
N LYS A 139 -14.17 40.79 4.90
CA LYS A 139 -15.24 41.52 5.56
C LYS A 139 -15.88 42.47 4.54
N ILE A 140 -16.94 42.02 3.88
CA ILE A 140 -17.87 42.91 3.19
C ILE A 140 -18.72 43.56 4.30
N PRO A 141 -18.73 44.89 4.45
CA PRO A 141 -19.59 45.53 5.43
C PRO A 141 -21.07 45.27 5.08
N PRO A 142 -21.93 44.90 6.06
CA PRO A 142 -23.31 44.56 5.78
C PRO A 142 -24.07 45.78 5.27
N SER A 143 -24.86 45.56 4.21
CA SER A 143 -25.71 46.59 3.61
C SER A 143 -26.83 47.05 4.58
N PRO A 144 -27.30 48.32 4.49
CA PRO A 144 -28.25 48.91 5.44
C PRO A 144 -29.58 48.14 5.61
N LEU A 145 -29.96 47.34 4.61
CA LEU A 145 -31.20 46.55 4.64
C LEU A 145 -31.11 45.33 5.57
N GLN A 146 -29.91 44.80 5.83
CA GLN A 146 -29.72 43.69 6.78
C GLN A 146 -29.89 44.15 8.24
N THR A 147 -29.59 45.42 8.54
CA THR A 147 -29.72 45.98 9.89
C THR A 147 -31.19 46.07 10.33
N LEU A 148 -32.11 46.38 9.41
CA LEU A 148 -33.55 46.43 9.70
C LEU A 148 -34.16 45.05 9.89
N GLN A 149 -33.74 44.06 9.09
CA GLN A 149 -34.15 42.66 9.29
C GLN A 149 -33.71 42.14 10.67
N ASN A 150 -32.47 42.45 11.06
CA ASN A 150 -31.95 42.09 12.38
C ASN A 150 -32.70 42.78 13.53
N PHE A 151 -33.23 43.99 13.33
CA PHE A 151 -33.99 44.70 14.38
C PHE A 151 -35.40 44.13 14.56
N VAL A 152 -36.06 43.72 13.46
CA VAL A 152 -37.38 43.08 13.50
C VAL A 152 -37.26 41.67 14.12
N GLN A 153 -36.23 40.90 13.75
CA GLN A 153 -35.98 39.57 14.33
C GLN A 153 -35.69 39.64 15.83
N ARG A 154 -34.97 40.67 16.29
CA ARG A 154 -34.60 40.84 17.71
C ARG A 154 -35.80 41.15 18.63
N LYS A 155 -36.88 41.74 18.11
CA LYS A 155 -38.12 41.95 18.88
C LYS A 155 -39.01 40.70 18.94
N VAL A 156 -38.92 39.80 17.97
CA VAL A 156 -39.69 38.54 17.95
C VAL A 156 -39.03 37.45 18.80
N SER A 157 -37.70 37.50 19.01
CA SER A 157 -36.96 36.49 19.79
C SER A 157 -36.92 36.67 21.32
N LEU A 158 -37.59 37.67 21.89
CA LEU A 158 -37.65 37.82 23.36
C LEU A 158 -38.80 37.02 24.01
N ASN A 159 -39.73 36.49 23.22
CA ASN A 159 -40.85 35.68 23.71
C ASN A 159 -40.85 34.28 23.08
N GLN A 160 -39.80 33.50 23.29
CA GLN A 160 -39.86 32.03 23.25
C GLN A 160 -38.55 31.45 23.79
N ALA A 161 -38.50 31.28 25.11
CA ALA A 161 -37.54 30.41 25.78
C ALA A 161 -37.93 28.95 25.45
N GLY A 162 -37.36 28.43 24.37
CA GLY A 162 -37.47 27.03 23.96
C GLY A 162 -36.19 26.64 23.23
N LYS A 163 -35.51 25.61 23.73
CA LYS A 163 -34.27 25.04 23.19
C LYS A 163 -34.35 24.82 21.67
N GLU A 164 -33.73 25.70 20.88
CA GLU A 164 -33.23 25.34 19.55
C GLU A 164 -31.70 25.20 19.64
N LYS A 165 -31.26 23.96 19.88
CA LYS A 165 -29.90 23.55 19.52
C LYS A 165 -29.82 23.69 18.00
N LYS A 166 -29.04 24.66 17.53
CA LYS A 166 -28.66 24.79 16.12
C LYS A 166 -28.06 23.46 15.66
N LEU A 167 -28.85 22.67 14.94
CA LEU A 167 -28.44 21.40 14.36
C LEU A 167 -27.33 21.69 13.34
N VAL A 168 -26.09 21.42 13.76
CA VAL A 168 -24.94 21.32 12.85
C VAL A 168 -25.20 20.07 12.00
N PRO A 169 -25.13 20.13 10.65
CA PRO A 169 -25.36 18.97 9.81
C PRO A 169 -24.40 17.85 10.21
N SER A 170 -24.92 16.64 10.45
CA SER A 170 -24.11 15.44 10.63
C SER A 170 -23.10 15.38 9.49
N ALA A 171 -21.80 15.33 9.81
CA ALA A 171 -20.75 15.31 8.80
C ALA A 171 -21.02 14.23 7.75
N GLU A 172 -20.72 14.58 6.50
CA GLU A 172 -20.56 13.66 5.39
C GLU A 172 -19.73 12.42 5.83
N SER A 173 -20.05 11.22 5.30
CA SER A 173 -19.26 10.03 5.65
C SER A 173 -17.80 10.22 5.23
N THR A 174 -16.85 9.67 5.99
CA THR A 174 -15.41 9.76 5.66
C THR A 174 -15.12 9.28 4.24
N TYR A 175 -15.83 8.25 3.78
CA TYR A 175 -15.77 7.78 2.40
C TYR A 175 -16.17 8.85 1.39
N SER A 176 -17.30 9.55 1.60
CA SER A 176 -17.76 10.58 0.66
C SER A 176 -16.83 11.80 0.67
N LEU A 177 -16.38 12.22 1.87
CA LEU A 177 -15.40 13.28 2.03
C LEU A 177 -14.09 12.96 1.31
N PHE A 178 -13.61 11.72 1.40
CA PHE A 178 -12.39 11.27 0.74
C PHE A 178 -12.43 11.48 -0.80
N TYR A 179 -13.62 11.36 -1.39
CA TYR A 179 -13.85 11.58 -2.83
C TYR A 179 -14.18 13.02 -3.21
N ARG A 180 -14.32 13.93 -2.24
CA ARG A 180 -14.55 15.34 -2.53
C ARG A 180 -13.35 15.90 -3.29
N HIS A 181 -13.62 16.62 -4.39
CA HIS A 181 -12.57 17.07 -5.33
C HIS A 181 -11.47 17.89 -4.64
N ASP A 182 -11.83 18.72 -3.68
CA ASP A 182 -10.93 19.57 -2.92
C ASP A 182 -10.14 18.82 -1.83
N VAL A 183 -10.56 17.60 -1.45
CA VAL A 183 -9.79 16.71 -0.56
C VAL A 183 -8.73 15.94 -1.35
N GLY A 184 -8.99 15.67 -2.64
CA GLY A 184 -8.01 15.05 -3.53
C GLY A 184 -7.48 13.70 -3.01
N LYS A 185 -8.31 12.95 -2.26
CA LYS A 185 -7.95 11.66 -1.66
C LYS A 185 -6.75 11.68 -0.71
N ARG A 186 -6.48 12.83 -0.08
CA ARG A 186 -5.42 13.00 0.92
C ARG A 186 -6.02 13.54 2.22
N LEU A 187 -6.25 12.64 3.17
CA LEU A 187 -7.07 12.90 4.36
C LEU A 187 -6.33 12.59 5.66
N LEU A 188 -6.44 13.47 6.65
CA LEU A 188 -6.02 13.23 8.02
C LEU A 188 -7.21 12.82 8.89
N ILE A 189 -7.06 11.81 9.73
CA ILE A 189 -8.03 11.41 10.75
C ILE A 189 -7.39 11.62 12.12
N ILE A 190 -7.95 12.52 12.91
CA ILE A 190 -7.50 12.82 14.27
C ILE A 190 -8.61 12.61 15.29
N GLY A 191 -8.24 12.50 16.55
CA GLY A 191 -9.19 12.28 17.64
C GLY A 191 -8.50 11.81 18.90
N GLU A 192 -9.23 11.85 20.01
CA GLU A 192 -8.71 11.46 21.32
C GLU A 192 -8.39 9.95 21.40
N PRO A 193 -7.57 9.51 22.38
CA PRO A 193 -7.44 8.10 22.71
C PRO A 193 -8.82 7.45 22.92
N GLY A 194 -9.07 6.30 22.28
CA GLY A 194 -10.36 5.62 22.37
C GLY A 194 -11.52 6.27 21.61
N ALA A 195 -11.30 7.37 20.87
CA ALA A 195 -12.36 8.04 20.10
C ALA A 195 -12.89 7.23 18.90
N GLY A 196 -12.36 6.04 18.62
CA GLY A 196 -12.80 5.20 17.50
C GLY A 196 -12.10 5.48 16.16
N LYS A 197 -10.89 6.09 16.17
CA LYS A 197 -10.10 6.34 14.95
C LYS A 197 -9.86 5.09 14.11
N THR A 198 -9.35 4.02 14.72
CA THR A 198 -9.13 2.74 14.05
C THR A 198 -10.44 2.13 13.54
N THR A 199 -11.54 2.28 14.28
CA THR A 199 -12.88 1.84 13.83
C THR A 199 -13.31 2.60 12.59
N GLU A 200 -13.12 3.92 12.56
CA GLU A 200 -13.44 4.73 11.39
C GLU A 200 -12.54 4.40 10.20
N LEU A 201 -11.24 4.19 10.43
CA LEU A 201 -10.29 3.76 9.42
C LEU A 201 -10.74 2.42 8.81
N LEU A 202 -11.12 1.44 9.63
CA LEU A 202 -11.65 0.15 9.16
C LEU A 202 -12.97 0.32 8.40
N ALA A 203 -13.88 1.19 8.86
CA ALA A 203 -15.16 1.43 8.21
C ALA A 203 -15.02 2.07 6.82
N VAL A 204 -14.11 3.05 6.66
CA VAL A 204 -13.81 3.62 5.34
C VAL A 204 -13.05 2.61 4.47
N THR A 205 -12.15 1.83 5.05
CA THR A 205 -11.40 0.78 4.35
C THR A 205 -12.33 -0.25 3.74
N GLN A 206 -13.36 -0.69 4.47
CA GLN A 206 -14.33 -1.66 3.96
C GLN A 206 -14.99 -1.16 2.68
N GLN A 207 -15.44 0.09 2.66
CA GLN A 207 -16.08 0.69 1.48
C GLN A 207 -15.08 0.84 0.31
N LEU A 208 -13.83 1.23 0.60
CA LEU A 208 -12.78 1.34 -0.42
C LEU A 208 -12.40 -0.02 -1.01
N VAL A 209 -12.35 -1.09 -0.20
CA VAL A 209 -12.10 -2.46 -0.66
C VAL A 209 -13.23 -2.95 -1.56
N GLU A 210 -14.48 -2.75 -1.14
CA GLU A 210 -15.65 -3.13 -1.93
C GLU A 210 -15.69 -2.43 -3.29
N GLU A 211 -15.27 -1.17 -3.35
CA GLU A 211 -15.11 -0.43 -4.60
C GLU A 211 -13.97 -1.00 -5.46
N ALA A 212 -12.80 -1.28 -4.87
CA ALA A 212 -11.64 -1.79 -5.58
C ALA A 212 -11.79 -3.23 -6.10
N ILE A 213 -12.68 -4.02 -5.49
CA ILE A 213 -13.10 -5.33 -6.00
C ILE A 213 -13.99 -5.18 -7.24
N LYS A 214 -14.86 -4.16 -7.28
CA LYS A 214 -15.79 -3.94 -8.39
C LYS A 214 -15.15 -3.25 -9.60
N ASP A 215 -14.12 -2.45 -9.38
CA ASP A 215 -13.46 -1.64 -10.39
C ASP A 215 -11.93 -1.74 -10.28
N GLU A 216 -11.31 -2.40 -11.26
CA GLU A 216 -9.87 -2.61 -11.32
C GLU A 216 -9.06 -1.32 -11.47
N SER A 217 -9.69 -0.23 -11.94
CA SER A 217 -9.03 1.08 -12.04
C SER A 217 -8.80 1.74 -10.68
N LYS A 218 -9.49 1.28 -9.63
CA LYS A 218 -9.38 1.83 -8.29
C LYS A 218 -8.13 1.32 -7.58
N PRO A 219 -7.50 2.13 -6.72
CA PRO A 219 -6.33 1.69 -5.98
C PRO A 219 -6.66 0.59 -4.96
N ILE A 220 -5.66 -0.22 -4.60
CA ILE A 220 -5.75 -1.23 -3.54
C ILE A 220 -5.55 -0.52 -2.20
N PRO A 221 -6.56 -0.48 -1.31
CA PRO A 221 -6.42 0.10 0.01
C PRO A 221 -5.66 -0.86 0.94
N LEU A 222 -4.54 -0.41 1.52
CA LEU A 222 -3.73 -1.21 2.44
C LEU A 222 -3.45 -0.42 3.73
N ILE A 223 -3.68 -1.08 4.87
CA ILE A 223 -3.36 -0.54 6.19
C ILE A 223 -1.90 -0.85 6.55
N PHE A 224 -1.16 0.17 6.97
CA PHE A 224 0.21 0.06 7.44
C PHE A 224 0.39 0.79 8.77
N GLU A 225 1.11 0.17 9.70
CA GLU A 225 1.35 0.72 11.04
C GLU A 225 2.62 1.58 11.00
N LEU A 226 2.49 2.89 11.24
CA LEU A 226 3.60 3.83 11.23
C LEU A 226 4.58 3.60 12.37
N SER A 227 4.16 2.97 13.48
CA SER A 227 5.04 2.63 14.61
C SER A 227 6.21 1.73 14.24
N SER A 228 6.12 1.03 13.10
CA SER A 228 7.21 0.23 12.53
C SER A 228 8.28 1.05 11.80
N TRP A 229 7.99 2.30 11.43
CA TRP A 229 8.90 3.15 10.67
C TRP A 229 10.12 3.55 11.52
N GLN A 230 11.29 3.62 10.88
CA GLN A 230 12.52 4.07 11.53
C GLN A 230 13.21 5.15 10.69
N PRO A 231 13.82 6.16 11.34
CA PRO A 231 14.65 7.15 10.68
C PRO A 231 15.71 6.54 9.76
N GLY A 232 15.92 7.17 8.60
CA GLY A 232 16.90 6.72 7.60
C GLY A 232 16.44 5.56 6.70
N THR A 233 15.24 5.01 6.93
CA THR A 233 14.68 3.98 6.04
C THR A 233 14.18 4.61 4.75
N SER A 234 14.63 4.12 3.59
CA SER A 234 14.05 4.55 2.31
C SER A 234 12.59 4.09 2.21
N LEU A 235 11.79 4.85 1.48
CA LEU A 235 10.38 4.53 1.25
C LEU A 235 10.18 3.10 0.74
N THR A 236 10.89 2.74 -0.33
CA THR A 236 10.75 1.43 -0.98
C THR A 236 11.09 0.32 0.00
N ASN A 237 12.14 0.49 0.82
CA ASN A 237 12.52 -0.48 1.83
C ASN A 237 11.46 -0.60 2.95
N TRP A 238 10.91 0.53 3.41
CA TRP A 238 9.86 0.52 4.44
C TRP A 238 8.61 -0.21 3.94
N LEU A 239 8.14 0.12 2.73
CA LEU A 239 7.00 -0.58 2.11
C LEU A 239 7.29 -2.06 1.89
N GLU A 240 8.47 -2.44 1.38
CA GLU A 240 8.87 -3.85 1.22
C GLU A 240 8.78 -4.64 2.54
N MET A 241 9.22 -4.03 3.65
CA MET A 241 9.08 -4.65 4.97
C MET A 241 7.61 -4.77 5.38
N GLN A 242 6.82 -3.73 5.18
CA GLN A 242 5.41 -3.71 5.54
C GLN A 242 4.57 -4.72 4.73
N PHE A 243 4.76 -4.79 3.42
CA PHE A 243 4.11 -5.80 2.58
C PHE A 243 4.43 -7.22 3.03
N ASN A 244 5.68 -7.46 3.42
CA ASN A 244 6.10 -8.77 3.88
C ASN A 244 5.54 -9.12 5.26
N GLN A 245 5.60 -8.19 6.22
CA GLN A 245 5.17 -8.42 7.59
C GLN A 245 3.65 -8.49 7.73
N SER A 246 2.93 -7.60 7.05
CA SER A 246 1.47 -7.44 7.22
C SER A 246 0.65 -8.29 6.25
N TYR A 247 1.21 -8.62 5.08
CA TYR A 247 0.46 -9.27 3.98
C TYR A 247 1.14 -10.54 3.44
N GLY A 248 2.28 -10.94 4.01
CA GLY A 248 3.00 -12.15 3.59
C GLY A 248 3.59 -12.08 2.18
N VAL A 249 3.60 -10.92 1.54
CA VAL A 249 4.10 -10.77 0.17
C VAL A 249 5.62 -10.84 0.18
N SER A 250 6.22 -11.63 -0.72
CA SER A 250 7.67 -11.75 -0.76
C SER A 250 8.33 -10.42 -1.15
N LYS A 251 9.42 -10.05 -0.46
CA LYS A 251 10.16 -8.80 -0.74
C LYS A 251 10.60 -8.68 -2.20
N LYS A 252 10.92 -9.81 -2.85
CA LYS A 252 11.30 -9.85 -4.28
C LYS A 252 10.17 -9.36 -5.19
N ILE A 253 8.94 -9.84 -4.97
CA ILE A 253 7.77 -9.43 -5.75
C ILE A 253 7.47 -7.95 -5.49
N VAL A 254 7.47 -7.54 -4.21
CA VAL A 254 7.19 -6.15 -3.84
C VAL A 254 8.20 -5.21 -4.49
N ARG A 255 9.49 -5.50 -4.39
CA ARG A 255 10.55 -4.68 -5.01
C ARG A 255 10.38 -4.49 -6.52
N GLN A 256 9.86 -5.50 -7.21
CA GLN A 256 9.63 -5.44 -8.65
C GLN A 256 8.40 -4.61 -9.04
N LEU A 257 7.40 -4.51 -8.15
CA LEU A 257 6.08 -3.97 -8.48
C LEU A 257 5.74 -2.68 -7.73
N VAL A 258 6.33 -2.40 -6.57
CA VAL A 258 5.93 -1.31 -5.66
C VAL A 258 6.15 0.06 -6.29
N GLU A 259 7.27 0.28 -6.98
CA GLU A 259 7.54 1.56 -7.66
C GLU A 259 6.45 1.83 -8.70
N ARG A 260 6.13 0.83 -9.53
CA ARG A 260 5.06 0.92 -10.55
C ARG A 260 3.69 1.17 -9.91
N LEU A 261 3.38 0.45 -8.84
CA LEU A 261 2.13 0.61 -8.09
C LEU A 261 1.96 2.04 -7.53
N LEU A 262 3.05 2.65 -7.03
CA LEU A 262 3.06 4.02 -6.53
C LEU A 262 2.96 5.04 -7.68
N GLU A 263 3.75 4.88 -8.74
CA GLU A 263 3.75 5.76 -9.91
C GLU A 263 2.39 5.78 -10.61
N GLN A 264 1.73 4.62 -10.72
CA GLN A 264 0.41 4.48 -11.33
C GLN A 264 -0.73 4.79 -10.37
N SER A 265 -0.43 5.20 -9.13
CA SER A 265 -1.43 5.48 -8.08
C SER A 265 -2.43 4.32 -7.87
N GLN A 266 -1.94 3.08 -8.01
CA GLN A 266 -2.70 1.85 -7.83
C GLN A 266 -2.69 1.36 -6.36
N LEU A 267 -2.02 2.08 -5.47
CA LEU A 267 -2.07 1.86 -4.02
C LEU A 267 -2.74 3.05 -3.33
N LEU A 268 -3.56 2.74 -2.33
CA LEU A 268 -4.12 3.70 -1.39
C LEU A 268 -3.58 3.34 -0.01
N LEU A 269 -2.78 4.25 0.55
CA LEU A 269 -2.10 4.01 1.81
C LEU A 269 -2.97 4.48 2.98
N LEU A 270 -3.26 3.57 3.89
CA LEU A 270 -4.01 3.83 5.12
C LEU A 270 -3.03 3.68 6.29
N LEU A 271 -2.49 4.80 6.76
CA LEU A 271 -1.40 4.81 7.73
C LEU A 271 -1.96 5.03 9.13
N ASP A 272 -1.81 4.07 10.04
CA ASP A 272 -2.25 4.18 11.44
C ASP A 272 -1.07 4.38 12.40
N GLY A 273 -1.32 5.00 13.55
CA GLY A 273 -0.36 5.09 14.65
C GLY A 273 0.79 6.09 14.49
N LEU A 274 0.58 7.24 13.82
CA LEU A 274 1.63 8.29 13.75
C LEU A 274 2.07 8.79 15.14
N ASP A 275 1.16 8.82 16.12
CA ASP A 275 1.42 9.21 17.51
C ASP A 275 2.32 8.24 18.28
N GLU A 276 2.43 6.98 17.84
CA GLU A 276 3.17 5.93 18.54
C GLU A 276 4.70 6.07 18.40
N LEU A 277 5.17 6.96 17.52
CA LEU A 277 6.59 7.18 17.25
C LEU A 277 7.29 8.05 18.32
N GLY A 278 6.53 8.79 19.13
CA GLY A 278 7.04 9.85 20.00
C GLY A 278 7.51 11.09 19.21
N TYR A 279 7.55 12.25 19.87
CA TYR A 279 7.65 13.56 19.19
C TYR A 279 8.81 13.72 18.21
N THR A 280 10.03 13.29 18.57
CA THR A 280 11.20 13.44 17.70
C THR A 280 11.04 12.63 16.42
N LYS A 281 10.76 11.32 16.53
CA LYS A 281 10.59 10.45 15.37
C LYS A 281 9.34 10.79 14.57
N GLN A 282 8.28 11.24 15.23
CA GLN A 282 7.06 11.71 14.57
C GLN A 282 7.38 12.89 13.65
N THR A 283 8.17 13.86 14.11
CA THR A 283 8.60 15.02 13.31
C THR A 283 9.35 14.56 12.05
N GLU A 284 10.31 13.65 12.21
CA GLU A 284 11.07 13.08 11.09
C GLU A 284 10.18 12.26 10.14
N CYS A 285 9.20 11.54 10.69
CA CYS A 285 8.23 10.76 9.91
C CYS A 285 7.31 11.67 9.08
N VAL A 286 6.85 12.79 9.65
CA VAL A 286 6.06 13.79 8.92
C VAL A 286 6.88 14.36 7.75
N GLU A 287 8.16 14.68 7.95
CA GLU A 287 9.04 15.12 6.86
C GLU A 287 9.22 14.07 5.78
N PHE A 288 9.41 12.81 6.20
CA PHE A 288 9.49 11.66 5.30
C PHE A 288 8.22 11.50 4.46
N LEU A 289 7.03 11.61 5.08
CA LEU A 289 5.74 11.53 4.40
C LEU A 289 5.53 12.70 3.44
N GLU A 290 5.92 13.92 3.79
CA GLU A 290 5.86 15.07 2.90
C GLU A 290 6.76 14.88 1.67
N HIS A 291 8.02 14.46 1.85
CA HIS A 291 8.89 14.14 0.71
C HIS A 291 8.33 13.02 -0.16
N PHE A 292 7.70 12.02 0.46
CA PHE A 292 7.08 10.93 -0.24
C PHE A 292 5.88 11.38 -1.08
N LEU A 293 5.02 12.23 -0.53
CA LEU A 293 3.86 12.79 -1.23
C LEU A 293 4.24 13.79 -2.33
N ASP A 294 5.40 14.44 -2.22
CA ASP A 294 5.97 15.28 -3.27
C ASP A 294 6.44 14.44 -4.47
N LYS A 295 7.06 13.27 -4.21
CA LYS A 295 7.46 12.32 -5.26
C LYS A 295 6.24 11.74 -5.98
N TYR A 296 5.18 11.38 -5.25
CA TYR A 296 3.97 10.77 -5.81
C TYR A 296 2.74 11.67 -5.59
N ARG A 297 2.65 12.73 -6.40
CA ARG A 297 1.66 13.82 -6.24
C ARG A 297 0.19 13.39 -6.30
N THR A 298 -0.12 12.29 -6.98
CA THR A 298 -1.48 11.76 -7.12
C THR A 298 -1.77 10.58 -6.20
N LEU A 299 -0.81 10.19 -5.35
CA LEU A 299 -0.97 9.06 -4.44
C LEU A 299 -2.08 9.35 -3.41
N PRO A 300 -3.12 8.50 -3.36
CA PRO A 300 -4.16 8.61 -2.34
C PRO A 300 -3.67 8.07 -0.99
N ILE A 301 -3.98 8.78 0.08
CA ILE A 301 -3.50 8.47 1.43
C ILE A 301 -4.51 8.91 2.50
N ILE A 302 -4.65 8.09 3.54
CA ILE A 302 -5.30 8.45 4.80
C ILE A 302 -4.29 8.25 5.92
N VAL A 303 -4.13 9.23 6.81
CA VAL A 303 -3.25 9.12 7.99
C VAL A 303 -4.09 9.25 9.24
N CYS A 304 -3.88 8.38 10.22
CA CYS A 304 -4.48 8.46 11.55
C CYS A 304 -3.44 8.91 12.58
N CYS A 305 -3.85 9.82 13.46
CA CYS A 305 -3.03 10.25 14.59
C CYS A 305 -3.91 10.65 15.77
N ARG A 306 -3.41 10.57 16.99
CA ARG A 306 -4.03 11.27 18.11
C ARG A 306 -3.89 12.78 17.96
N ARG A 307 -4.91 13.50 18.43
CA ARG A 307 -4.99 14.95 18.26
C ARG A 307 -3.88 15.68 19.00
N GLU A 308 -3.73 15.41 20.30
CA GLU A 308 -2.76 16.12 21.14
C GLU A 308 -1.34 15.92 20.62
N GLU A 309 -0.97 14.68 20.30
CA GLU A 309 0.36 14.35 19.80
C GLU A 309 0.63 14.98 18.43
N TYR A 310 -0.37 15.03 17.53
CA TYR A 310 -0.23 15.69 16.25
C TYR A 310 -0.07 17.22 16.39
N GLU A 311 -0.84 17.86 17.27
CA GLU A 311 -0.75 19.30 17.53
C GLU A 311 0.57 19.68 18.22
N GLN A 312 1.09 18.82 19.11
CA GLN A 312 2.34 19.04 19.84
C GLN A 312 3.59 18.68 19.04
N GLY A 313 3.48 17.78 18.04
CA GLY A 313 4.61 17.34 17.20
C GLY A 313 5.26 18.43 16.35
N GLY A 314 4.69 19.64 16.29
CA GLY A 314 5.32 20.84 15.73
C GLY A 314 5.43 20.89 14.20
N LYS A 315 5.26 19.77 13.49
CA LYS A 315 5.13 19.70 12.03
C LYS A 315 3.78 19.12 11.61
N GLN A 316 3.16 19.79 10.65
CA GLN A 316 1.90 19.37 10.05
C GLN A 316 2.14 18.70 8.70
N LEU A 317 1.28 17.72 8.37
CA LEU A 317 1.16 17.11 7.06
C LEU A 317 0.44 18.08 6.11
N ARG A 318 1.21 18.96 5.48
CA ARG A 318 0.72 20.07 4.66
C ARG A 318 0.17 19.61 3.32
N GLN A 319 0.59 18.46 2.83
CA GLN A 319 0.09 17.88 1.58
C GLN A 319 -1.21 17.10 1.72
N LEU A 320 -1.74 16.95 2.93
CA LEU A 320 -3.12 16.52 3.14
C LEU A 320 -4.04 17.72 2.95
N ASN A 321 -5.17 17.53 2.29
CA ASN A 321 -6.04 18.65 1.88
C ASN A 321 -7.26 18.82 2.79
N SER A 322 -7.53 17.82 3.63
CA SER A 322 -8.55 17.90 4.68
C SER A 322 -8.17 17.04 5.88
N ALA A 323 -8.82 17.32 7.01
CA ALA A 323 -8.74 16.53 8.22
C ALA A 323 -10.13 16.32 8.79
N ILE A 324 -10.41 15.16 9.38
CA ILE A 324 -11.57 14.93 10.21
C ILE A 324 -11.14 14.66 11.64
N HIS A 325 -11.91 15.20 12.56
CA HIS A 325 -11.78 14.97 13.98
C HIS A 325 -12.93 14.10 14.48
N ILE A 326 -12.57 12.93 15.01
CA ILE A 326 -13.51 11.95 15.54
C ILE A 326 -13.66 12.17 17.05
N ARG A 327 -14.91 12.23 17.51
CA ARG A 327 -15.28 12.31 18.92
C ARG A 327 -16.19 11.15 19.28
N ALA A 328 -15.88 10.48 20.38
CA ALA A 328 -16.81 9.56 21.01
C ALA A 328 -18.01 10.35 21.56
N VAL A 329 -19.23 9.95 21.22
CA VAL A 329 -20.43 10.48 21.85
C VAL A 329 -20.65 9.72 23.15
N ALA A 330 -20.28 10.34 24.27
CA ALA A 330 -20.76 9.89 25.57
C ALA A 330 -22.27 10.17 25.67
N LYS A 331 -23.05 9.14 25.98
CA LYS A 331 -24.49 9.27 26.26
C LYS A 331 -24.76 9.95 27.59
#